data_AF-A0A8K1G167-F1
#
_entry.id   AF-A0A8K1G167-F1
#
_cell.length_a   1.000
_cell.length_b   1.000
_cell.length_c   1.000
_cell.angle_alpha   90.00
_cell.angle_beta   90.00
_cell.angle_gamma   90.00
#
_symmetry.space_group_name_H-M   'P 1'
#
loop_
_entity.id
_entity.type
_entity.pdbx_description
1 polymer ?
#
loop_
_entity_poly.entity_id
_entity_poly.type
_entity_poly.pdbx_seq_one_letter_code
_entity_poly.pdbx_strand_id
1 'polypeptide(L)'
;MTGNPNTDPSPDPNPDPNPDPHLAYHWFCPFYKTVGMLQNLVTFYDLARGAVEGAGAEDQRVTWATIREGLGDILYRLSAMKFKDPVKDGEQQILASYAQLQEEMVAAFRNLGD
;
A
#
# COMPACT_ATOMS: atom_id res chain seq x y z
N MET A 1 44.23 -24.17 -29.43
CA MET A 1 44.60 -24.78 -28.14
C MET A 1 45.56 -23.81 -27.50
N THR A 2 45.24 -23.06 -26.45
CA THR A 2 44.66 -23.49 -25.17
C THR A 2 43.92 -22.32 -24.50
N GLY A 3 42.60 -22.41 -24.35
CA GLY A 3 41.85 -21.55 -23.44
C GLY A 3 42.08 -22.03 -22.01
N ASN A 4 42.42 -21.12 -21.10
CA ASN A 4 42.63 -21.44 -19.68
C ASN A 4 41.27 -21.75 -19.03
N PRO A 5 41.06 -22.94 -18.44
CA PRO A 5 39.76 -23.37 -17.91
C PRO A 5 39.42 -22.87 -16.50
N ASN A 6 40.20 -21.95 -15.90
CA ASN A 6 40.06 -21.61 -14.47
C ASN A 6 39.74 -20.14 -14.20
N THR A 7 38.58 -19.67 -14.65
CA THR A 7 37.89 -18.55 -13.99
C THR A 7 36.46 -18.97 -13.71
N ASP A 8 36.32 -20.04 -12.93
CA ASP A 8 35.11 -20.26 -12.16
C ASP A 8 35.27 -19.40 -10.89
N PRO A 9 34.48 -18.34 -10.68
CA PRO A 9 34.52 -17.62 -9.42
C PRO A 9 34.09 -18.60 -8.33
N SER A 10 35.04 -18.97 -7.47
CA SER A 10 34.77 -19.75 -6.26
C SER A 10 33.53 -19.16 -5.57
N PRO A 11 32.52 -19.96 -5.18
CA PRO A 11 31.36 -19.43 -4.48
C PRO A 11 31.87 -18.74 -3.21
N ASP A 12 31.61 -17.44 -3.10
CA ASP A 12 32.06 -16.63 -1.97
C ASP A 12 31.59 -17.28 -0.67
N PRO A 13 32.50 -17.57 0.29
CA PRO A 13 32.17 -18.31 1.50
C PRO A 13 31.35 -17.50 2.52
N ASN A 14 31.05 -16.23 2.20
CA ASN A 14 30.14 -15.38 2.96
C ASN A 14 29.16 -14.73 1.98
N PRO A 15 27.91 -15.23 1.89
CA PRO A 15 26.87 -14.49 1.18
C PRO A 15 26.68 -13.15 1.89
N ASP A 16 26.67 -12.04 1.14
CA ASP A 16 26.35 -10.73 1.67
C ASP A 16 25.07 -10.82 2.54
N PRO A 17 25.07 -10.29 3.77
CA PRO A 17 23.98 -10.50 4.72
C PRO A 17 22.69 -9.74 4.36
N ASN A 18 22.63 -9.07 3.21
CA ASN A 18 21.50 -8.24 2.85
C ASN A 18 20.98 -8.58 1.44
N PRO A 19 19.98 -9.48 1.33
CA PRO A 19 19.38 -9.86 0.06
C PRO A 19 18.52 -8.70 -0.42
N ASP A 20 18.60 -8.36 -1.70
CA ASP A 20 17.77 -7.42 -2.46
C ASP A 20 16.99 -6.36 -1.64
N PRO A 21 17.20 -5.05 -1.84
CA PRO A 21 16.43 -4.02 -1.11
C PRO A 21 14.90 -4.18 -1.26
N HIS A 22 14.44 -4.89 -2.30
CA HIS A 22 13.05 -5.29 -2.50
C HIS A 22 12.52 -6.39 -1.55
N LEU A 23 13.38 -7.21 -0.95
CA LEU A 23 12.98 -8.29 -0.05
C LEU A 23 12.78 -7.80 1.40
N ALA A 24 13.48 -6.74 1.80
CA ALA A 24 13.49 -6.21 3.17
C ALA A 24 12.12 -5.78 3.71
N TYR A 25 11.20 -5.31 2.85
CA TYR A 25 9.84 -4.92 3.26
C TYR A 25 8.78 -6.01 3.02
N HIS A 26 9.12 -7.07 2.27
CA HIS A 26 8.22 -8.17 1.94
C HIS A 26 8.44 -9.44 2.79
N TRP A 27 9.67 -9.69 3.26
CA TRP A 27 10.01 -10.93 3.98
C TRP A 27 9.35 -11.04 5.37
N PHE A 28 9.03 -9.90 5.99
CA PHE A 28 8.40 -9.85 7.30
C PHE A 28 7.27 -8.82 7.32
N CYS A 29 6.02 -9.30 7.38
CA CYS A 29 4.83 -8.47 7.51
C CYS A 29 4.22 -8.65 8.91
N PRO A 30 4.55 -7.79 9.89
CA PRO A 30 4.04 -7.93 11.25
C PRO A 30 2.52 -7.76 11.31
N PHE A 31 1.90 -8.30 12.36
CA PHE A 31 0.44 -8.39 12.46
C PHE A 31 -0.24 -7.01 12.39
N TYR A 32 0.29 -6.00 13.09
CA TYR A 32 -0.22 -4.63 13.06
C TYR A 32 -0.22 -4.03 11.65
N LYS A 33 0.78 -4.36 10.82
CA LYS A 33 0.88 -3.89 9.43
C LYS A 33 -0.23 -4.52 8.59
N THR A 34 -0.41 -5.83 8.70
CA THR A 34 -1.47 -6.56 7.98
C THR A 34 -2.87 -6.09 8.38
N VAL A 35 -3.11 -5.94 9.69
CA VAL A 35 -4.41 -5.49 10.21
C VAL A 35 -4.70 -4.05 9.78
N GLY A 36 -3.73 -3.14 9.88
CA GLY A 36 -3.90 -1.75 9.46
C GLY A 36 -4.14 -1.60 7.96
N MET A 37 -3.42 -2.36 7.13
CA MET A 37 -3.67 -2.39 5.68
C MET A 37 -5.07 -2.89 5.35
N LEU A 38 -5.52 -3.97 6.01
CA LEU A 38 -6.84 -4.54 5.79
C LEU A 38 -7.95 -3.58 6.25
N GLN A 39 -7.79 -2.94 7.40
CA GLN A 39 -8.75 -1.94 7.92
C GLN A 39 -8.94 -0.79 6.93
N ASN A 40 -7.84 -0.24 6.40
CA ASN A 40 -7.91 0.84 5.41
C ASN A 40 -8.55 0.40 4.09
N LEU A 41 -8.28 -0.83 3.64
CA LEU A 41 -8.87 -1.38 2.42
C LEU A 41 -10.39 -1.60 2.56
N VAL A 42 -10.83 -2.17 3.69
CA VAL A 42 -12.27 -2.39 3.97
C VAL A 42 -12.97 -1.05 4.15
N THR A 43 -12.36 -0.09 4.84
CA THR A 43 -12.93 1.25 5.01
C THR A 43 -13.14 1.93 3.64
N PHE A 44 -12.17 1.84 2.73
CA PHE A 44 -12.33 2.36 1.36
C PHE A 44 -13.51 1.71 0.65
N TYR A 45 -13.64 0.38 0.76
CA TYR A 45 -14.71 -0.37 0.13
C TYR A 45 -16.09 0.05 0.66
N ASP A 46 -16.25 0.15 1.98
CA ASP A 46 -17.52 0.53 2.60
C ASP A 46 -17.93 1.97 2.24
N LEU A 47 -16.96 2.91 2.23
CA LEU A 47 -17.21 4.29 1.83
C LEU A 47 -17.57 4.40 0.35
N ALA A 48 -16.84 3.71 -0.54
CA ALA A 48 -17.13 3.70 -1.97
C ALA A 48 -18.50 3.10 -2.26
N ARG A 49 -18.84 1.99 -1.60
CA ARG A 49 -20.15 1.36 -1.72
C ARG A 49 -21.26 2.30 -1.25
N GLY A 50 -21.10 2.90 -0.07
CA GLY A 50 -22.07 3.86 0.47
C GLY A 50 -22.25 5.10 -0.41
N ALA A 51 -21.18 5.63 -0.99
CA ALA A 51 -21.24 6.76 -1.92
C ALA A 51 -22.02 6.43 -3.20
N VAL A 52 -21.84 5.22 -3.75
CA VAL A 52 -22.57 4.77 -4.96
C VAL A 52 -24.02 4.42 -4.65
N GLU A 53 -24.31 3.80 -3.50
CA GLU A 53 -25.68 3.45 -3.09
C GLU A 53 -26.49 4.69 -2.63
N GLY A 54 -25.85 5.67 -2.00
CA GLY A 54 -26.47 6.91 -1.53
C GLY A 54 -26.73 7.93 -2.64
N ALA A 55 -26.04 7.81 -3.77
CA ALA A 55 -26.27 8.59 -4.98
C ALA A 55 -27.60 8.19 -5.66
N GLY A 56 -28.70 8.75 -5.17
CA GLY A 56 -30.05 8.56 -5.70
C GLY A 56 -30.20 9.01 -7.16
N ALA A 57 -31.35 8.65 -7.76
CA ALA A 57 -31.58 8.61 -9.20
C ALA A 57 -31.53 9.95 -9.97
N GLU A 58 -31.44 11.13 -9.34
CA GLU A 58 -31.82 12.37 -10.04
C GLU A 58 -30.89 13.60 -10.07
N ASP A 59 -29.67 13.64 -9.48
CA ASP A 59 -28.73 14.72 -9.91
C ASP A 59 -27.26 14.61 -9.50
N GLN A 60 -26.89 13.72 -8.56
CA GLN A 60 -25.48 13.50 -8.18
C GLN A 60 -25.14 12.01 -8.21
N ARG A 61 -25.15 11.42 -9.42
CA ARG A 61 -24.77 10.02 -9.59
C ARG A 61 -23.26 9.87 -9.40
N VAL A 62 -22.82 9.62 -8.16
CA VAL A 62 -21.43 9.24 -7.87
C VAL A 62 -21.17 7.89 -8.55
N THR A 63 -20.36 7.90 -9.61
CA THR A 63 -19.95 6.68 -10.31
C THR A 63 -18.56 6.23 -9.87
N TRP A 64 -18.21 4.97 -10.14
CA TRP A 64 -16.85 4.48 -9.92
C TRP A 64 -15.80 5.29 -10.68
N ALA A 65 -16.12 5.78 -11.89
CA ALA A 65 -15.21 6.62 -12.66
C ALA A 65 -14.87 7.91 -11.89
N THR A 66 -15.89 8.59 -11.35
CA THR A 66 -15.73 9.80 -10.53
C THR A 66 -14.89 9.54 -9.28
N ILE A 67 -15.15 8.42 -8.58
CA ILE A 67 -14.38 8.02 -7.39
C ILE A 67 -12.92 7.77 -7.76
N ARG A 68 -12.65 7.04 -8.85
CA ARG A 68 -11.29 6.72 -9.29
C ARG A 68 -10.50 7.98 -9.68
N GLU A 69 -11.15 8.94 -10.34
CA GLU A 69 -10.53 10.19 -10.76
C GLU A 69 -10.29 11.12 -9.56
N GLY A 70 -11.26 11.27 -8.66
CA GLY A 70 -11.17 12.14 -7.48
C GLY A 70 -10.26 11.59 -6.37
N LEU A 71 -10.15 10.27 -6.23
CA LEU A 71 -9.37 9.60 -5.18
C LEU A 71 -8.15 8.84 -5.72
N GLY A 72 -7.64 9.22 -6.89
CA GLY A 72 -6.48 8.56 -7.50
C GLY A 72 -5.24 8.53 -6.59
N ASP A 73 -4.99 9.62 -5.84
CA ASP A 73 -3.89 9.68 -4.87
C ASP A 73 -4.10 8.72 -3.68
N ILE A 74 -5.31 8.68 -3.12
CA ILE A 74 -5.67 7.76 -2.03
C ILE A 74 -5.50 6.30 -2.49
N LEU A 75 -5.93 5.96 -3.70
CA LEU A 75 -5.75 4.62 -4.29
C LEU A 75 -4.28 4.25 -4.46
N TYR A 76 -3.46 5.20 -4.90
CA TYR A 76 -2.01 5.02 -4.99
C TYR A 76 -1.41 4.75 -3.60
N ARG A 77 -1.77 5.56 -2.61
CA ARG A 77 -1.26 5.44 -1.23
C ARG A 77 -1.73 4.17 -0.54
N LEU A 78 -2.98 3.74 -0.76
CA LEU A 78 -3.50 2.45 -0.30
C LEU A 78 -2.65 1.30 -0.86
N SER A 79 -2.35 1.34 -2.16
CA SER A 79 -1.51 0.33 -2.81
C SER A 79 -0.06 0.37 -2.33
N ALA A 80 0.41 1.55 -1.91
CA ALA A 80 1.76 1.76 -1.41
C ALA A 80 1.96 1.39 0.08
N MET A 81 0.89 1.14 0.85
CA MET A 81 0.98 0.79 2.28
C MET A 81 1.88 -0.42 2.54
N LYS A 82 1.94 -1.37 1.60
CA LYS A 82 2.78 -2.58 1.70
C LYS A 82 4.28 -2.28 1.71
N PHE A 83 4.71 -1.14 1.19
CA PHE A 83 6.12 -0.75 1.10
C PHE A 83 6.67 -0.11 2.39
N LYS A 84 5.83 0.10 3.41
CA LYS A 84 6.30 0.50 4.75
C LYS A 84 7.27 -0.54 5.31
N ASP A 85 8.43 -0.10 5.77
CA ASP A 85 9.48 -0.98 6.31
C ASP A 85 9.32 -1.05 7.83
N PRO A 86 8.87 -2.19 8.40
CA PRO A 86 8.63 -2.31 9.84
C PRO A 86 9.92 -2.17 10.68
N VAL A 87 11.09 -2.43 10.10
CA VAL A 87 12.38 -2.34 10.79
C VAL A 87 12.88 -0.89 10.83
N LYS A 88 12.63 -0.11 9.78
CA LYS A 88 13.09 1.30 9.68
C LYS A 88 12.08 2.30 10.23
N ASP A 89 10.80 2.15 9.88
CA ASP A 89 9.76 3.13 10.20
C ASP A 89 9.26 2.96 11.64
N GLY A 90 9.31 1.73 12.17
CA GLY A 90 8.78 1.38 13.48
C GLY A 90 7.24 1.30 13.53
N GLU A 91 6.72 0.57 14.51
CA GLU A 91 5.27 0.29 14.61
C GLU A 91 4.42 1.55 14.75
N GLN A 92 4.81 2.48 15.63
CA GLN A 92 4.01 3.67 15.91
C GLN A 92 3.86 4.59 14.69
N GLN A 93 4.93 4.78 13.90
CA GLN A 93 4.84 5.62 12.70
C GLN A 93 3.99 4.96 11.61
N ILE A 94 4.08 3.64 11.45
CA ILE A 94 3.26 2.91 10.49
C ILE A 94 1.77 3.04 10.85
N LEU A 95 1.42 2.80 12.12
CA LEU A 95 0.05 2.93 12.60
C LEU A 95 -0.47 4.37 12.47
N ALA A 96 0.33 5.37 12.84
CA ALA A 96 -0.03 6.78 12.68
C ALA A 96 -0.24 7.14 11.19
N SER A 97 0.64 6.66 10.30
CA SER A 97 0.50 6.86 8.86
C SER A 97 -0.76 6.20 8.29
N TYR A 98 -1.17 5.05 8.83
CA TYR A 98 -2.40 4.37 8.41
C TYR A 98 -3.66 5.08 8.93
N ALA A 99 -3.64 5.56 10.17
CA ALA A 99 -4.73 6.36 10.73
C ALA A 99 -4.91 7.68 9.96
N GLN A 100 -3.81 8.38 9.67
CA GLN A 100 -3.86 9.60 8.86
C GLN A 100 -4.44 9.33 7.46
N LEU A 101 -4.01 8.25 6.79
CA LEU A 101 -4.58 7.89 5.48
C LEU A 101 -6.08 7.60 5.57
N GLN A 102 -6.53 7.00 6.67
CA GLN A 102 -7.96 6.72 6.90
C GLN A 102 -8.76 8.02 7.05
N GLU A 103 -8.27 8.98 7.85
CA GLU A 103 -8.91 10.28 8.04
C GLU A 103 -9.00 11.07 6.73
N GLU A 104 -7.90 11.12 5.97
CA GLU A 104 -7.86 11.81 4.67
C GLU A 104 -8.80 11.17 3.65
N MET A 105 -8.89 9.83 3.65
CA MET A 105 -9.84 9.10 2.82
C MET A 105 -11.29 9.45 3.18
N VAL A 106 -11.66 9.44 4.47
CA VAL A 106 -13.01 9.81 4.93
C VAL A 106 -13.34 11.25 4.52
N ALA A 107 -12.40 12.18 4.71
CA ALA A 107 -12.57 13.58 4.30
C ALA A 107 -12.76 13.70 2.79
N ALA A 108 -11.98 12.97 1.99
CA ALA A 108 -12.08 13.01 0.53
C ALA A 108 -13.40 12.42 0.01
N PHE A 109 -13.93 11.36 0.64
CA PHE A 109 -15.26 10.84 0.30
C PHE A 109 -16.40 11.81 0.68
N ARG A 110 -16.25 12.59 1.75
CA ARG A 110 -17.22 13.66 2.07
C ARG A 110 -17.22 14.75 1.00
N ASN A 111 -16.05 15.17 0.54
CA ASN A 111 -15.91 16.18 -0.51
C ASN A 111 -16.38 15.68 -1.90
N LEU A 112 -16.55 14.37 -2.09
CA LEU A 112 -17.08 13.77 -3.31
C LEU A 112 -18.61 13.74 -3.36
N GLY A 113 -19.27 13.85 -2.19
CA GLY A 113 -20.73 13.81 -2.05
C GLY A 113 -21.37 15.18 -1.81
N ASP A 114 -20.58 16.25 -1.80
CA ASP A 114 -21.01 17.64 -1.89
C ASP A 114 -20.92 18.06 -3.36
#